data_AF-A0A5C8L5D2-F1
#
_entry.id   AF-A0A5C8L5D2-F1
#
_cell.length_a   1.000
_cell.length_b   1.000
_cell.length_c   1.000
_cell.angle_alpha   90.00
_cell.angle_beta   90.00
_cell.angle_gamma   90.00
#
_symmetry.space_group_name_H-M   'P 1'
#
loop_
_entity.id
_entity.type
_entity.pdbx_description
1 polymer ?
#
loop_
_entity_poly.entity_id
_entity_poly.type
_entity_poly.pdbx_seq_one_letter_code
_entity_poly.pdbx_strand_id
1 'polypeptide(L)'
;MNKHIIYEDLYDFWLYAFRESDAYSKSSRGYSREWNGNVSWLEAKKLALQGWQDGLEQVKKYQTEITPQITEKVIRPSQIYDVAGYNVDVGRYLSNDPECFVSREFVVNNSPGRVFTLVCSISFSAAIKSETIIQRGAIICALVDAIEYAGHRVEVICNWAVSKYSNEENRTGNIKNKGWLELDVTVKKANQPLEMIELAFCLAHPSMLRRVMFSVAEIEGWSDFAYAYGYPAKATNEGDLYIQEIFSGKVPNKKAINWVLNQLKNLNIEIKNQ
;
A
#
# COMPACT_ATOMS: atom_id res chain seq x y z
N MET A 1 24.23 14.61 6.03
CA MET A 1 23.24 13.73 6.70
C MET A 1 22.99 12.52 5.81
N ASN A 2 23.05 11.32 6.37
CA ASN A 2 22.71 10.06 5.71
C ASN A 2 21.96 9.22 6.73
N LYS A 3 20.65 9.05 6.55
CA LYS A 3 19.78 8.33 7.49
C LYS A 3 18.90 7.36 6.72
N HIS A 4 18.81 6.13 7.22
CA HIS A 4 17.83 5.13 6.80
C HIS A 4 17.12 4.68 8.06
N ILE A 5 15.82 4.96 8.15
CA ILE A 5 15.00 4.71 9.33
C ILE A 5 13.93 3.71 8.93
N ILE A 6 13.84 2.63 9.69
CA ILE A 6 12.93 1.52 9.43
C ILE A 6 11.95 1.43 10.59
N TYR A 7 10.67 1.40 10.28
CA TYR A 7 9.58 1.17 11.22
C TYR A 7 8.93 -0.16 10.88
N GLU A 8 8.99 -1.11 11.82
CA GLU A 8 8.45 -2.46 11.65
C GLU A 8 6.92 -2.50 11.68
N ASP A 9 6.26 -1.44 12.14
CA ASP A 9 4.82 -1.28 12.08
C ASP A 9 4.38 0.18 12.11
N LEU A 10 3.07 0.36 11.87
CA LEU A 10 2.41 1.64 11.84
C LEU A 10 2.31 2.31 13.21
N TYR A 11 2.24 1.55 14.31
CA TYR A 11 2.08 2.12 15.64
C TYR A 11 3.32 2.94 16.03
N ASP A 12 4.51 2.35 15.91
CA ASP A 12 5.76 3.04 16.20
C ASP A 12 5.99 4.23 15.24
N PHE A 13 5.62 4.05 13.97
CA PHE A 13 5.69 5.11 12.98
C PHE A 13 4.78 6.30 13.33
N TRP A 14 3.50 6.07 13.68
CA TRP A 14 2.59 7.14 14.08
C TRP A 14 3.07 7.85 15.35
N LEU A 15 3.52 7.09 16.35
CA LEU A 15 4.05 7.63 17.60
C LEU A 15 5.26 8.54 17.36
N TYR A 16 6.10 8.21 16.38
CA TYR A 16 7.22 9.04 15.99
C TYR A 16 6.79 10.25 15.17
N ALA A 17 6.08 10.02 14.06
CA ALA A 17 5.74 11.03 13.10
C ALA A 17 4.80 12.12 13.65
N PHE A 18 4.02 11.83 14.69
CA PHE A 18 3.08 12.80 15.26
C PHE A 18 3.67 13.75 16.28
N ARG A 19 4.96 13.58 16.64
CA ARG A 19 5.70 14.49 17.51
C ARG A 19 5.81 15.88 16.90
N GLU A 20 6.07 16.85 17.76
CA GLU A 20 6.45 18.19 17.33
C GLU A 20 7.88 18.18 16.78
N SER A 21 8.19 19.14 15.91
CA SER A 21 9.53 19.33 15.35
C SER A 21 10.00 20.75 15.63
N ASP A 22 11.29 20.83 15.97
CA ASP A 22 12.02 22.07 16.15
C ASP A 22 12.62 22.62 14.84
N ALA A 23 12.36 21.97 13.69
CA ALA A 23 12.82 22.46 12.40
C ALA A 23 12.23 23.83 12.07
N TYR A 24 13.01 24.63 11.33
CA TYR A 24 12.55 25.90 10.79
C TYR A 24 11.54 25.69 9.65
N SER A 25 11.85 24.77 8.73
CA SER A 25 11.03 24.47 7.56
C SER A 25 10.00 23.40 7.88
N LYS A 26 8.71 23.79 8.06
CA LYS A 26 7.63 22.89 8.53
C LYS A 26 6.38 22.85 7.62
N SER A 27 6.57 22.43 6.38
CA SER A 27 5.47 22.30 5.41
C SER A 27 4.43 21.25 5.80
N SER A 28 4.79 20.22 6.59
CA SER A 28 3.84 19.20 7.03
C SER A 28 2.68 19.76 7.86
N ARG A 29 2.90 20.90 8.53
CA ARG A 29 1.89 21.65 9.32
C ARG A 29 1.32 22.86 8.60
N GLY A 30 1.65 23.04 7.32
CA GLY A 30 1.09 24.12 6.50
C GLY A 30 -0.41 23.98 6.23
N TYR A 31 -0.98 25.02 5.63
CA TYR A 31 -2.41 25.11 5.29
C TYR A 31 -2.91 23.94 4.42
N SER A 32 -4.18 23.61 4.59
CA SER A 32 -4.87 22.65 3.72
C SER A 32 -4.99 23.21 2.30
N ARG A 33 -4.67 22.39 1.30
CA ARG A 33 -4.76 22.75 -0.13
C ARG A 33 -4.77 21.48 -0.98
N GLU A 34 -5.12 21.60 -2.26
CA GLU A 34 -5.22 20.46 -3.17
C GLU A 34 -3.93 19.62 -3.15
N TRP A 35 -2.78 20.29 -3.10
CA TRP A 35 -1.46 19.66 -3.03
C TRP A 35 -1.33 18.65 -1.87
N ASN A 36 -1.89 18.87 -0.69
CA ASN A 36 -1.82 17.88 0.39
C ASN A 36 -3.08 17.00 0.51
N GLY A 37 -3.95 17.02 -0.51
CA GLY A 37 -5.22 16.28 -0.52
C GLY A 37 -6.36 17.02 0.17
N ASN A 38 -6.27 18.36 0.32
CA ASN A 38 -7.27 19.18 1.01
C ASN A 38 -7.51 18.78 2.47
N VAL A 39 -6.49 18.24 3.15
CA VAL A 39 -6.56 17.93 4.58
C VAL A 39 -5.55 18.75 5.35
N SER A 40 -5.88 19.16 6.57
CA SER A 40 -5.00 19.75 7.58
C SER A 40 -4.09 18.71 8.24
N TRP A 41 -3.16 19.15 9.10
CA TRP A 41 -2.32 18.25 9.91
C TRP A 41 -3.16 17.36 10.83
N LEU A 42 -4.14 17.95 11.53
CA LEU A 42 -5.03 17.22 12.44
C LEU A 42 -5.91 16.22 11.69
N GLU A 43 -6.46 16.60 10.54
CA GLU A 43 -7.24 15.70 9.70
C GLU A 43 -6.39 14.56 9.13
N ALA A 44 -5.12 14.83 8.75
CA ALA A 44 -4.22 13.77 8.32
C ALA A 44 -3.90 12.78 9.44
N LYS A 45 -3.70 13.25 10.68
CA LYS A 45 -3.58 12.34 11.85
C LYS A 45 -4.84 11.50 12.04
N LYS A 46 -6.01 12.12 11.90
CA LYS A 46 -7.30 11.42 12.02
C LYS A 46 -7.43 10.32 10.95
N LEU A 47 -7.12 10.63 9.69
CA LEU A 47 -7.14 9.66 8.60
C LEU A 47 -6.12 8.53 8.79
N ALA A 48 -4.93 8.82 9.31
CA ALA A 48 -3.93 7.81 9.62
C ALA A 48 -4.41 6.82 10.69
N LEU A 49 -5.13 7.30 11.71
CA LEU A 49 -5.62 6.48 12.83
C LEU A 49 -6.95 5.77 12.54
N GLN A 50 -7.80 6.34 11.68
CA GLN A 50 -9.16 5.85 11.42
C GLN A 50 -9.32 5.22 10.03
N GLY A 51 -8.29 5.33 9.18
CA GLY A 51 -8.35 4.95 7.78
C GLY A 51 -8.99 6.01 6.88
N TRP A 52 -8.85 5.81 5.57
CA TRP A 52 -9.40 6.70 4.54
C TRP A 52 -10.52 6.03 3.72
N GLN A 53 -11.77 6.35 4.06
CA GLN A 53 -12.96 5.74 3.46
C GLN A 53 -13.06 5.97 1.95
N ASP A 54 -12.87 7.21 1.47
CA ASP A 54 -12.94 7.50 0.02
C ASP A 54 -11.86 6.74 -0.76
N GLY A 55 -10.75 6.41 -0.09
CA GLY A 55 -9.70 5.57 -0.64
C GLY A 55 -10.21 4.20 -1.06
N LEU A 56 -11.06 3.57 -0.24
CA LEU A 56 -11.68 2.28 -0.56
C LEU A 56 -12.47 2.33 -1.86
N GLU A 57 -13.20 3.41 -2.10
CA GLU A 57 -13.96 3.59 -3.33
C GLU A 57 -13.05 3.70 -4.56
N GLN A 58 -11.86 4.31 -4.41
CA GLN A 58 -10.88 4.37 -5.49
C GLN A 58 -10.27 3.00 -5.77
N VAL A 59 -9.95 2.21 -4.73
CA VAL A 59 -9.42 0.84 -4.89
C VAL A 59 -10.45 -0.07 -5.56
N LYS A 60 -11.71 0.00 -5.11
CA LYS A 60 -12.81 -0.85 -5.59
C LYS A 60 -13.05 -0.76 -7.10
N LYS A 61 -12.81 0.41 -7.70
CA LYS A 61 -12.89 0.63 -9.15
C LYS A 61 -11.98 -0.31 -9.93
N TYR A 62 -10.80 -0.61 -9.38
CA TYR A 62 -9.82 -1.48 -10.02
C TYR A 62 -10.04 -2.95 -9.65
N GLN A 63 -10.33 -3.25 -8.38
CA GLN A 63 -10.60 -4.62 -7.92
C GLN A 63 -11.70 -5.30 -8.74
N THR A 64 -12.81 -4.60 -8.99
CA THR A 64 -13.98 -5.15 -9.71
C THR A 64 -13.61 -5.68 -11.10
N GLU A 65 -12.63 -5.07 -11.77
CA GLU A 65 -12.16 -5.51 -13.09
C GLU A 65 -10.99 -6.51 -13.00
N ILE A 66 -10.13 -6.43 -11.97
CA ILE A 66 -8.94 -7.27 -11.82
C ILE A 66 -9.29 -8.65 -11.27
N THR A 67 -10.06 -8.72 -10.19
CA THR A 67 -10.37 -9.95 -9.45
C THR A 67 -10.95 -11.07 -10.33
N PRO A 68 -11.87 -10.82 -11.29
CA PRO A 68 -12.40 -11.87 -12.16
C PRO A 68 -11.36 -12.51 -13.10
N GLN A 69 -10.24 -11.82 -13.34
CA GLN A 69 -9.18 -12.23 -14.26
C GLN A 69 -8.13 -13.13 -13.58
N ILE A 70 -8.14 -13.26 -12.26
CA ILE A 70 -7.22 -14.13 -11.52
C ILE A 70 -7.73 -15.57 -11.64
N THR A 71 -6.89 -16.50 -12.15
CA THR A 71 -7.26 -17.92 -12.30
C THR A 71 -7.09 -18.71 -11.02
N GLU A 72 -6.16 -18.28 -10.16
CA GLU A 72 -5.89 -18.96 -8.91
C GLU A 72 -7.11 -18.87 -7.99
N LYS A 73 -7.85 -19.98 -7.97
CA LYS A 73 -8.90 -20.25 -7.00
C LYS A 73 -8.22 -20.42 -5.66
N VAL A 74 -8.26 -19.38 -4.82
CA VAL A 74 -7.95 -19.57 -3.41
C VAL A 74 -8.87 -20.62 -2.83
N ILE A 75 -8.30 -21.46 -1.96
CA ILE A 75 -9.01 -22.31 -1.03
C ILE A 75 -9.92 -21.41 -0.20
N ARG A 76 -11.14 -21.19 -0.67
CA ARG A 76 -12.20 -20.67 0.18
C ARG A 76 -12.73 -21.86 0.95
N PRO A 77 -12.90 -21.78 2.28
CA PRO A 77 -13.81 -22.69 2.95
C PRO A 77 -15.17 -22.53 2.28
N SER A 78 -15.49 -23.46 1.39
CA SER A 78 -16.81 -23.59 0.81
C SER A 78 -17.67 -24.17 1.92
N GLN A 79 -18.69 -23.44 2.37
CA GLN A 79 -19.75 -24.04 3.14
C GLN A 79 -20.50 -24.98 2.20
N ILE A 80 -20.27 -26.26 2.36
CA ILE A 80 -21.12 -27.28 1.76
C ILE A 80 -22.18 -27.65 2.77
N TYR A 81 -23.38 -27.91 2.25
CA TYR A 81 -24.47 -28.45 3.01
C TYR A 81 -24.44 -29.97 2.84
N ASP A 82 -24.52 -30.69 3.94
CA ASP A 82 -24.44 -32.14 3.99
C ASP A 82 -25.40 -32.66 5.07
N VAL A 83 -25.64 -33.96 5.07
CA VAL A 83 -26.53 -34.65 6.01
C VAL A 83 -25.93 -34.73 7.41
N ALA A 84 -24.61 -34.52 7.53
CA ALA A 84 -23.89 -34.45 8.79
C ALA A 84 -22.74 -33.43 8.72
N GLY A 85 -22.43 -32.74 9.81
CA GLY A 85 -21.40 -31.69 9.81
C GLY A 85 -21.28 -30.96 11.15
N TYR A 86 -20.58 -29.82 11.14
CA TYR A 86 -20.21 -29.11 12.38
C TYR A 86 -21.31 -28.15 12.89
N ASN A 87 -21.90 -27.35 11.99
CA ASN A 87 -22.94 -26.38 12.34
C ASN A 87 -24.22 -26.70 11.57
N VAL A 88 -25.39 -26.43 12.12
CA VAL A 88 -26.68 -26.63 11.43
C VAL A 88 -27.20 -25.30 10.90
N ASP A 89 -27.63 -25.27 9.65
CA ASP A 89 -28.47 -24.20 9.13
C ASP A 89 -29.91 -24.43 9.60
N VAL A 90 -30.36 -23.55 10.49
CA VAL A 90 -31.67 -23.66 11.14
C VAL A 90 -32.81 -23.53 10.13
N GLY A 91 -32.64 -22.72 9.07
CA GLY A 91 -33.67 -22.53 8.06
C GLY A 91 -33.91 -23.80 7.23
N ARG A 92 -32.83 -24.47 6.83
CA ARG A 92 -32.89 -25.75 6.11
C ARG A 92 -33.44 -26.88 6.97
N TYR A 93 -33.01 -26.96 8.23
CA TYR A 93 -33.52 -27.93 9.18
C TYR A 93 -35.04 -27.80 9.37
N LEU A 94 -35.54 -26.58 9.59
CA LEU A 94 -36.98 -26.33 9.73
C LEU A 94 -37.77 -26.60 8.44
N SER A 95 -37.11 -26.55 7.28
CA SER A 95 -37.71 -26.87 5.97
C SER A 95 -37.62 -28.35 5.62
N ASN A 96 -37.11 -29.20 6.54
CA ASN A 96 -36.92 -30.63 6.35
C ASN A 96 -35.96 -30.98 5.18
N ASP A 97 -35.01 -30.09 4.89
CA ASP A 97 -33.93 -30.35 3.94
C ASP A 97 -32.89 -31.28 4.59
N PRO A 98 -32.63 -32.48 4.03
CA PRO A 98 -31.67 -33.42 4.58
C PRO A 98 -30.24 -32.85 4.63
N GLU A 99 -29.87 -31.95 3.71
CA GLU A 99 -28.57 -31.26 3.70
C GLU A 99 -28.63 -30.01 4.58
N CYS A 100 -28.84 -30.18 5.89
CA CYS A 100 -28.96 -29.06 6.83
C CYS A 100 -27.67 -28.78 7.63
N PHE A 101 -26.65 -29.63 7.54
CA PHE A 101 -25.39 -29.41 8.23
C PHE A 101 -24.37 -28.72 7.33
N VAL A 102 -23.79 -27.64 7.83
CA VAL A 102 -22.65 -26.94 7.25
C VAL A 102 -21.36 -27.69 7.58
N SER A 103 -20.72 -28.22 6.55
CA SER A 103 -19.36 -28.77 6.60
C SER A 103 -18.39 -27.85 5.86
N ARG A 104 -17.09 -28.00 6.14
CA ARG A 104 -16.01 -27.25 5.49
C ARG A 104 -15.11 -28.26 4.77
N GLU A 105 -15.15 -28.28 3.45
CA GLU A 105 -14.14 -28.98 2.66
C GLU A 105 -13.09 -28.00 2.17
N PHE A 106 -11.83 -28.36 2.36
CA PHE A 106 -10.69 -27.68 1.75
C PHE A 106 -10.40 -28.37 0.42
N VAL A 107 -10.78 -27.75 -0.71
CA VAL A 107 -10.35 -28.24 -2.02
C VAL A 107 -8.88 -27.88 -2.19
N VAL A 108 -8.02 -28.88 -2.07
CA VAL A 108 -6.56 -28.72 -2.15
C VAL A 108 -6.13 -28.74 -3.61
N ASN A 109 -5.44 -27.68 -4.05
CA ASN A 109 -4.46 -27.80 -5.12
C ASN A 109 -3.09 -27.34 -4.59
N ASN A 110 -2.07 -28.14 -4.86
CA ASN A 110 -0.76 -28.13 -4.20
C ASN A 110 0.11 -26.94 -4.62
N SER A 111 0.13 -25.89 -3.81
CA SER A 111 1.35 -25.13 -3.46
C SER A 111 1.07 -24.28 -2.21
N PRO A 112 1.89 -24.34 -1.16
CA PRO A 112 1.76 -23.40 -0.06
C PRO A 112 1.95 -21.98 -0.60
N GLY A 113 0.98 -21.10 -0.40
CA GLY A 113 1.05 -19.72 -0.87
C GLY A 113 2.36 -19.06 -0.42
N ARG A 114 3.11 -18.50 -1.37
CA ARG A 114 4.35 -17.76 -1.09
C ARG A 114 4.06 -16.46 -0.31
N VAL A 115 5.04 -16.01 0.46
CA VAL A 115 5.08 -14.64 1.01
C VAL A 115 5.86 -13.77 0.03
N PHE A 116 5.28 -12.64 -0.39
CA PHE A 116 5.94 -11.62 -1.20
C PHE A 116 6.18 -10.36 -0.38
N THR A 117 7.36 -9.77 -0.47
CA THR A 117 7.65 -8.44 0.09
C THR A 117 7.59 -7.40 -1.03
N LEU A 118 6.62 -6.49 -0.95
CA LEU A 118 6.43 -5.39 -1.89
C LEU A 118 6.96 -4.10 -1.27
N VAL A 119 7.89 -3.45 -1.96
CA VAL A 119 8.38 -2.11 -1.59
C VAL A 119 7.72 -1.07 -2.47
N CYS A 120 6.80 -0.32 -1.88
CA CYS A 120 5.97 0.67 -2.56
C CYS A 120 6.51 2.07 -2.29
N SER A 121 7.19 2.67 -3.26
CA SER A 121 7.66 4.03 -3.12
C SER A 121 6.50 5.02 -3.21
N ILE A 122 6.39 5.87 -2.21
CA ILE A 122 5.56 7.07 -2.22
C ILE A 122 6.42 8.32 -2.48
N SER A 123 7.60 8.16 -3.06
CA SER A 123 8.49 9.26 -3.45
C SER A 123 8.04 9.85 -4.78
N PHE A 124 7.50 11.07 -4.77
CA PHE A 124 7.08 11.76 -5.98
C PHE A 124 7.48 13.23 -5.99
N SER A 125 7.66 13.78 -7.19
CA SER A 125 7.92 15.20 -7.38
C SER A 125 6.77 16.05 -6.79
N ALA A 126 7.11 17.23 -6.27
CA ALA A 126 6.12 18.20 -5.81
C ALA A 126 5.13 18.62 -6.92
N ALA A 127 5.49 18.44 -8.19
CA ALA A 127 4.65 18.73 -9.35
C ALA A 127 3.55 17.67 -9.62
N ILE A 128 3.63 16.48 -9.02
CA ILE A 128 2.62 15.44 -9.24
C ILE A 128 1.30 15.81 -8.55
N LYS A 129 0.20 15.79 -9.31
CA LYS A 129 -1.13 16.13 -8.81
C LYS A 129 -1.69 15.08 -7.86
N SER A 130 -2.53 15.51 -6.92
CA SER A 130 -3.16 14.64 -5.92
C SER A 130 -3.99 13.51 -6.54
N GLU A 131 -4.74 13.80 -7.61
CA GLU A 131 -5.49 12.76 -8.35
C GLU A 131 -4.60 11.66 -8.93
N THR A 132 -3.36 11.98 -9.31
CA THR A 132 -2.40 11.02 -9.86
C THR A 132 -1.85 10.14 -8.74
N ILE A 133 -1.53 10.72 -7.58
CA ILE A 133 -1.08 9.98 -6.39
C ILE A 133 -2.17 8.99 -5.95
N ILE A 134 -3.42 9.46 -5.88
CA ILE A 134 -4.59 8.66 -5.49
C ILE A 134 -4.79 7.49 -6.45
N GLN A 135 -4.79 7.76 -7.77
CA GLN A 135 -4.94 6.69 -8.76
C GLN A 135 -3.83 5.64 -8.61
N ARG A 136 -2.58 6.07 -8.46
CA ARG A 136 -1.43 5.15 -8.35
C ARG A 136 -1.51 4.28 -7.11
N GLY A 137 -1.74 4.89 -5.95
CA GLY A 137 -1.87 4.13 -4.71
C GLY A 137 -3.07 3.18 -4.75
N ALA A 138 -4.19 3.59 -5.35
CA ALA A 138 -5.35 2.72 -5.51
C ALA A 138 -5.06 1.47 -6.37
N ILE A 139 -4.25 1.64 -7.43
CA ILE A 139 -3.80 0.54 -8.29
C ILE A 139 -2.86 -0.40 -7.52
N ILE A 140 -1.95 0.14 -6.71
CA ILE A 140 -1.06 -0.68 -5.86
C ILE A 140 -1.87 -1.45 -4.82
N CYS A 141 -2.84 -0.81 -4.17
CA CYS A 141 -3.75 -1.48 -3.24
C CYS A 141 -4.53 -2.63 -3.91
N ALA A 142 -5.01 -2.41 -5.14
CA ALA A 142 -5.67 -3.46 -5.91
C ALA A 142 -4.72 -4.59 -6.32
N LEU A 143 -3.43 -4.32 -6.58
CA LEU A 143 -2.41 -5.34 -6.78
C LEU A 143 -2.19 -6.17 -5.51
N VAL A 144 -2.05 -5.53 -4.34
CA VAL A 144 -1.91 -6.24 -3.05
C VAL A 144 -3.11 -7.14 -2.79
N ASP A 145 -4.31 -6.61 -2.99
CA ASP A 145 -5.55 -7.39 -2.87
C ASP A 145 -5.58 -8.55 -3.86
N ALA A 146 -5.18 -8.35 -5.11
CA ALA A 146 -5.12 -9.40 -6.12
C ALA A 146 -4.13 -10.52 -5.74
N ILE A 147 -2.97 -10.18 -5.17
CA ILE A 147 -1.99 -11.17 -4.71
C ILE A 147 -2.55 -11.98 -3.52
N GLU A 148 -3.18 -11.30 -2.54
CA GLU A 148 -3.85 -12.00 -1.43
C GLU A 148 -5.02 -12.85 -1.90
N TYR A 149 -5.78 -12.34 -2.87
CA TYR A 149 -6.90 -13.02 -3.52
C TYR A 149 -6.45 -14.23 -4.34
N ALA A 150 -5.20 -14.28 -4.79
CA ALA A 150 -4.62 -15.45 -5.46
C ALA A 150 -4.11 -16.52 -4.47
N GLY A 151 -4.05 -16.20 -3.16
CA GLY A 151 -3.72 -17.17 -2.10
C GLY A 151 -2.34 -16.99 -1.52
N HIS A 152 -1.67 -15.91 -1.90
CA HIS A 152 -0.38 -15.54 -1.37
C HIS A 152 -0.53 -14.60 -0.18
N ARG A 153 0.57 -14.41 0.55
CA ARG A 153 0.64 -13.41 1.61
C ARG A 153 1.57 -12.30 1.16
N VAL A 154 1.20 -11.07 1.47
CA VAL A 154 2.01 -9.92 1.09
C VAL A 154 2.52 -9.21 2.33
N GLU A 155 3.80 -8.87 2.38
CA GLU A 155 4.30 -7.81 3.25
C GLU A 155 4.42 -6.54 2.41
N VAL A 156 3.91 -5.42 2.91
CA VAL A 156 3.94 -4.14 2.19
C VAL A 156 4.75 -3.14 2.99
N ILE A 157 5.79 -2.63 2.36
CA ILE A 157 6.65 -1.57 2.87
C ILE A 157 6.32 -0.28 2.11
N CYS A 158 5.84 0.74 2.81
CA CYS A 158 5.69 2.08 2.30
C CYS A 158 7.03 2.80 2.42
N ASN A 159 7.67 3.05 1.27
CA ASN A 159 9.01 3.62 1.21
C ASN A 159 8.99 5.09 0.79
N TRP A 160 9.80 5.90 1.45
CA TRP A 160 10.15 7.24 0.99
C TRP A 160 11.66 7.46 1.04
N ALA A 161 12.30 7.33 -0.12
CA ALA A 161 13.73 7.61 -0.32
C ALA A 161 13.91 8.95 -1.04
N VAL A 162 14.74 9.82 -0.47
CA VAL A 162 15.08 11.13 -1.04
C VAL A 162 16.56 11.43 -0.92
N SER A 163 17.07 12.08 -1.95
CA SER A 163 18.44 12.59 -2.00
C SER A 163 18.43 14.11 -1.93
N LYS A 164 19.50 14.70 -1.40
CA LYS A 164 19.64 16.16 -1.35
C LYS A 164 19.79 16.78 -2.74
N TYR A 165 20.41 16.05 -3.67
CA TYR A 165 20.77 16.55 -5.00
C TYR A 165 20.02 15.80 -6.10
N SER A 166 19.66 16.50 -7.17
CA SER A 166 18.82 15.96 -8.26
C SER A 166 19.56 15.08 -9.27
N ASN A 167 20.89 15.03 -9.22
CA ASN A 167 21.68 14.24 -10.18
C ASN A 167 21.47 12.73 -9.94
N GLU A 168 21.65 11.96 -11.02
CA GLU A 168 21.34 10.54 -11.04
C GLU A 168 22.10 9.74 -9.98
N GLU A 169 23.41 9.94 -9.84
CA GLU A 169 24.24 9.21 -8.86
C GLU A 169 23.78 9.40 -7.41
N ASN A 170 23.25 10.59 -7.09
CA ASN A 170 22.68 10.85 -5.77
C ASN A 170 21.30 10.19 -5.63
N ARG A 171 20.47 10.19 -6.68
CA ARG A 171 19.12 9.62 -6.66
C ARG A 171 19.07 8.10 -6.78
N THR A 172 20.11 7.45 -7.30
CA THR A 172 20.24 5.99 -7.32
C THR A 172 20.81 5.42 -6.03
N GLY A 173 21.25 6.28 -5.10
CA GLY A 173 21.88 5.84 -3.86
C GLY A 173 23.35 5.41 -4.02
N ASN A 174 23.99 5.69 -5.15
CA ASN A 174 25.42 5.44 -5.34
C ASN A 174 26.27 6.37 -4.44
N ILE A 175 25.77 7.57 -4.16
CA ILE A 175 26.45 8.57 -3.33
C ILE A 175 25.51 9.07 -2.22
N LYS A 176 25.38 8.31 -1.13
CA LYS A 176 24.50 8.67 0.01
C LYS A 176 25.12 9.63 1.02
N ASN A 177 26.46 9.65 1.13
CA ASN A 177 27.18 10.48 2.10
C ASN A 177 26.97 11.99 1.91
N LYS A 178 26.59 12.44 0.70
CA LYS A 178 26.32 13.85 0.39
C LYS A 178 24.93 14.33 0.84
N GLY A 179 24.02 13.43 1.17
CA GLY A 179 22.66 13.78 1.57
C GLY A 179 21.64 12.72 1.16
N TRP A 180 21.26 11.87 2.10
CA TRP A 180 20.26 10.82 1.91
C TRP A 180 19.34 10.72 3.14
N LEU A 181 18.04 10.62 2.90
CA LEU A 181 17.05 10.22 3.89
C LEU A 181 16.17 9.14 3.26
N GLU A 182 15.99 8.05 3.97
CA GLU A 182 15.10 6.98 3.58
C GLU A 182 14.28 6.51 4.78
N LEU A 183 12.96 6.43 4.56
CA LEU A 183 12.01 5.92 5.53
C LEU A 183 11.34 4.68 4.94
N ASP A 184 11.43 3.56 5.65
CA ASP A 184 10.66 2.35 5.36
C ASP A 184 9.66 2.15 6.48
N VAL A 185 8.39 1.98 6.12
CA VAL A 185 7.32 1.69 7.08
C VAL A 185 6.60 0.45 6.64
N THR A 186 6.65 -0.61 7.43
CA THR A 186 5.87 -1.81 7.18
C THR A 186 4.40 -1.52 7.51
N VAL A 187 3.60 -1.29 6.46
CA VAL A 187 2.18 -0.91 6.57
C VAL A 187 1.25 -2.12 6.59
N LYS A 188 1.76 -3.29 6.23
CA LYS A 188 1.04 -4.56 6.31
C LYS A 188 2.05 -5.69 6.45
N LYS A 189 2.03 -6.40 7.59
CA LYS A 189 2.89 -7.59 7.80
C LYS A 189 2.34 -8.81 7.04
N ALA A 190 3.21 -9.72 6.63
CA ALA A 190 2.80 -10.94 5.92
C ALA A 190 1.70 -11.74 6.65
N ASN A 191 1.75 -11.80 7.97
CA ASN A 191 0.79 -12.52 8.82
C ASN A 191 -0.44 -11.70 9.25
N GLN A 192 -0.49 -10.39 8.93
CA GLN A 192 -1.61 -9.51 9.28
C GLN A 192 -2.72 -9.56 8.21
N PRO A 193 -4.01 -9.58 8.59
CA PRO A 193 -5.11 -9.38 7.63
C PRO A 193 -4.94 -8.10 6.81
N LEU A 194 -5.47 -8.09 5.58
CA LEU A 194 -5.41 -6.93 4.71
C LEU A 194 -6.44 -5.87 5.13
N GLU A 195 -5.97 -4.85 5.86
CA GLU A 195 -6.78 -3.68 6.23
C GLU A 195 -6.74 -2.62 5.12
N MET A 196 -7.62 -2.77 4.12
CA MET A 196 -7.60 -1.95 2.91
C MET A 196 -7.77 -0.44 3.18
N ILE A 197 -8.52 -0.07 4.21
CA ILE A 197 -8.81 1.34 4.53
C ILE A 197 -7.57 2.09 5.03
N GLU A 198 -6.71 1.39 5.76
CA GLU A 198 -5.43 1.89 6.28
C GLU A 198 -4.36 1.86 5.18
N LEU A 199 -4.31 0.77 4.40
CA LEU A 199 -3.40 0.62 3.27
C LEU A 199 -3.64 1.72 2.21
N ALA A 200 -4.92 2.02 1.91
CA ALA A 200 -5.29 3.08 0.99
C ALA A 200 -4.81 4.46 1.48
N PHE A 201 -4.90 4.75 2.77
CA PHE A 201 -4.32 5.99 3.31
C PHE A 201 -2.80 6.02 3.08
N CYS A 202 -2.11 4.95 3.46
CA CYS A 202 -0.65 4.88 3.40
C CYS A 202 -0.08 4.96 1.97
N LEU A 203 -0.77 4.39 0.98
CA LEU A 203 -0.22 4.32 -0.39
C LEU A 203 -0.85 5.32 -1.36
N ALA A 204 -2.08 5.76 -1.12
CA ALA A 204 -2.85 6.55 -2.08
C ALA A 204 -3.16 7.97 -1.62
N HIS A 205 -3.15 8.27 -0.32
CA HIS A 205 -3.50 9.62 0.12
C HIS A 205 -2.29 10.58 0.05
N PRO A 206 -2.39 11.76 -0.60
CA PRO A 206 -1.26 12.70 -0.72
C PRO A 206 -0.68 13.16 0.63
N SER A 207 -1.50 13.18 1.68
CA SER A 207 -1.05 13.58 3.02
C SER A 207 -0.13 12.57 3.69
N MET A 208 -0.12 11.30 3.28
CA MET A 208 0.85 10.33 3.82
C MET A 208 2.27 10.83 3.57
N LEU A 209 2.61 11.19 2.33
CA LEU A 209 3.91 11.81 2.05
C LEU A 209 3.97 13.23 2.61
N ARG A 210 3.08 14.11 2.11
CA ARG A 210 3.22 15.57 2.20
C ARG A 210 2.96 16.13 3.60
N ARG A 211 2.47 15.29 4.51
CA ARG A 211 2.30 15.62 5.92
C ARG A 211 3.02 14.62 6.81
N VAL A 212 2.68 13.34 6.75
CA VAL A 212 3.16 12.40 7.75
C VAL A 212 4.65 12.09 7.59
N MET A 213 5.10 11.66 6.42
CA MET A 213 6.53 11.44 6.15
C MET A 213 7.35 12.74 6.24
N PHE A 214 6.79 13.85 5.77
CA PHE A 214 7.41 15.18 5.90
C PHE A 214 7.62 15.56 7.37
N SER A 215 6.69 15.21 8.26
CA SER A 215 6.85 15.44 9.70
C SER A 215 8.07 14.68 10.25
N VAL A 216 8.28 13.43 9.83
CA VAL A 216 9.49 12.67 10.19
C VAL A 216 10.74 13.36 9.66
N ALA A 217 10.76 13.77 8.39
CA ALA A 217 11.88 14.55 7.84
C ALA A 217 12.16 15.83 8.63
N GLU A 218 11.12 16.52 9.10
CA GLU A 218 11.24 17.72 9.94
C GLU A 218 11.84 17.38 11.30
N ILE A 219 11.35 16.32 11.97
CA ILE A 219 11.91 15.85 13.26
C ILE A 219 13.39 15.48 13.11
N GLU A 220 13.75 14.83 12.01
CA GLU A 220 15.12 14.40 11.73
C GLU A 220 16.08 15.54 11.31
N GLY A 221 15.57 16.76 11.15
CA GLY A 221 16.32 17.91 10.65
C GLY A 221 16.59 17.90 9.13
N TRP A 222 15.93 17.00 8.39
CA TRP A 222 16.06 16.89 6.94
C TRP A 222 15.48 18.06 6.19
N SER A 223 14.35 18.59 6.62
CA SER A 223 13.70 19.72 5.96
C SER A 223 14.56 21.00 5.96
N ASP A 224 15.42 21.17 6.95
CA ASP A 224 16.37 22.30 7.03
C ASP A 224 17.71 21.99 6.34
N PHE A 225 18.07 20.70 6.23
CA PHE A 225 19.30 20.27 5.57
C PHE A 225 19.18 20.20 4.03
N ALA A 226 18.01 19.81 3.52
CA ALA A 226 17.74 19.60 2.11
C ALA A 226 16.73 20.62 1.59
N TYR A 227 16.94 21.07 0.35
CA TYR A 227 15.99 21.98 -0.29
C TYR A 227 14.67 21.25 -0.59
N ALA A 228 13.55 21.82 -0.13
CA ALA A 228 12.20 21.34 -0.44
C ALA A 228 11.99 19.83 -0.19
N TYR A 229 12.54 19.30 0.90
CA TYR A 229 12.48 17.87 1.29
C TYR A 229 13.25 16.92 0.36
N GLY A 230 14.02 17.44 -0.60
CA GLY A 230 14.89 16.66 -1.48
C GLY A 230 14.22 16.18 -2.77
N TYR A 231 14.94 15.31 -3.48
CA TYR A 231 14.55 14.76 -4.77
C TYR A 231 14.24 13.27 -4.65
N PRO A 232 13.12 12.78 -5.24
CA PRO A 232 12.75 11.36 -5.20
C PRO A 232 13.90 10.46 -5.64
N ALA A 233 14.23 9.48 -4.82
CA ALA A 233 15.34 8.56 -5.02
C ALA A 233 14.86 7.10 -5.06
N LYS A 234 15.77 6.18 -5.37
CA LYS A 234 15.50 4.74 -5.34
C LYS A 234 15.60 4.20 -3.92
N ALA A 235 14.73 3.28 -3.55
CA ALA A 235 14.86 2.54 -2.31
C ALA A 235 16.17 1.76 -2.26
N THR A 236 16.70 1.56 -1.06
CA THR A 236 17.88 0.72 -0.81
C THR A 236 17.53 -0.77 -0.92
N ASN A 237 16.36 -1.16 -0.42
CA ASN A 237 15.84 -2.51 -0.53
C ASN A 237 14.66 -2.51 -1.50
N GLU A 238 14.67 -3.40 -2.48
CA GLU A 238 13.65 -3.49 -3.53
C GLU A 238 12.63 -4.62 -3.27
N GLY A 239 12.87 -5.47 -2.26
CA GLY A 239 12.00 -6.61 -1.95
C GLY A 239 11.90 -7.60 -3.12
N ASP A 240 10.78 -8.32 -3.19
CA ASP A 240 10.44 -9.15 -4.36
C ASP A 240 9.90 -8.31 -5.52
N LEU A 241 9.25 -7.19 -5.21
CA LEU A 241 8.72 -6.25 -6.18
C LEU A 241 8.83 -4.82 -5.68
N TYR A 242 9.65 -4.02 -6.39
CA TYR A 242 9.80 -2.60 -6.14
C TYR A 242 8.94 -1.76 -7.07
N ILE A 243 8.12 -0.87 -6.48
CA ILE A 243 7.17 -0.02 -7.20
C ILE A 243 7.57 1.44 -6.96
N GLN A 244 8.37 2.02 -7.85
CA GLN A 244 8.84 3.41 -7.71
C GLN A 244 7.86 4.44 -8.28
N GLU A 245 7.83 4.55 -9.61
CA GLU A 245 7.10 5.60 -10.31
C GLU A 245 6.31 4.98 -11.47
N ILE A 246 5.05 4.61 -11.22
CA ILE A 246 4.20 3.94 -12.22
C ILE A 246 3.87 4.88 -13.40
N PHE A 247 3.38 6.09 -13.11
CA PHE A 247 2.90 7.08 -14.10
C PHE A 247 3.14 8.51 -13.61
N SER A 248 3.53 9.43 -14.50
CA SER A 248 3.72 10.85 -14.17
C SER A 248 2.41 11.66 -14.18
N GLY A 249 1.30 11.05 -14.60
CA GLY A 249 -0.02 11.64 -14.65
C GLY A 249 -1.12 10.58 -14.61
N LYS A 250 -2.37 11.03 -14.57
CA LYS A 250 -3.53 10.14 -14.61
C LYS A 250 -3.56 9.35 -15.93
N VAL A 251 -3.83 8.06 -15.84
CA VAL A 251 -3.95 7.16 -16.99
C VAL A 251 -5.36 6.59 -17.10
N PRO A 252 -5.78 6.13 -18.30
CA PRO A 252 -7.01 5.38 -18.45
C PRO A 252 -7.01 4.10 -17.61
N ASN A 253 -8.17 3.70 -17.07
CA ASN A 253 -8.30 2.52 -16.21
C ASN A 253 -7.76 1.25 -16.88
N LYS A 254 -7.99 1.06 -18.19
CA LYS A 254 -7.44 -0.07 -18.94
C LYS A 254 -5.92 -0.17 -18.84
N LYS A 255 -5.20 0.97 -18.92
CA LYS A 255 -3.73 0.99 -18.81
C LYS A 255 -3.27 0.63 -17.40
N ALA A 256 -3.98 1.12 -16.38
CA ALA A 256 -3.75 0.81 -14.99
C ALA A 256 -3.96 -0.68 -14.69
N ILE A 257 -5.06 -1.27 -15.15
CA ILE A 257 -5.39 -2.68 -14.96
C ILE A 257 -4.36 -3.56 -15.66
N ASN A 258 -4.00 -3.26 -16.90
CA ASN A 258 -2.96 -4.00 -17.62
C ASN A 258 -1.62 -3.97 -16.89
N TRP A 259 -1.28 -2.86 -16.22
CA TRP A 259 -0.08 -2.79 -15.40
C TRP A 259 -0.15 -3.78 -14.22
N VAL A 260 -1.29 -3.87 -13.52
CA VAL A 260 -1.48 -4.83 -12.41
C VAL A 260 -1.35 -6.27 -12.92
N LEU A 261 -2.03 -6.62 -14.00
CA LEU A 261 -1.97 -7.96 -14.59
C LEU A 261 -0.54 -8.35 -15.01
N ASN A 262 0.24 -7.38 -15.51
CA ASN A 262 1.65 -7.61 -15.82
C ASN A 262 2.49 -7.83 -14.55
N GLN A 263 2.22 -7.13 -13.45
CA GLN A 263 2.92 -7.39 -12.18
C GLN A 263 2.57 -8.77 -11.62
N LEU A 264 1.30 -9.19 -11.67
CA LEU A 264 0.89 -10.53 -11.26
C LEU A 264 1.64 -11.61 -12.06
N LYS A 265 1.74 -11.45 -13.39
CA LYS A 265 2.54 -12.34 -14.25
C LYS A 265 4.03 -12.35 -13.87
N ASN A 266 4.63 -11.19 -13.58
CA ASN A 266 6.02 -11.11 -13.16
C ASN A 266 6.28 -11.84 -11.83
N LEU A 267 5.26 -11.93 -10.97
CA LEU A 267 5.29 -12.69 -9.73
C LEU A 267 4.98 -14.19 -9.92
N ASN A 268 4.79 -14.64 -11.17
CA ASN A 268 4.36 -15.98 -11.55
C ASN A 268 2.98 -16.38 -10.98
N ILE A 269 2.09 -15.40 -10.80
CA ILE A 269 0.68 -15.64 -10.43
C ILE A 269 -0.12 -15.87 -11.70
N GLU A 270 -0.86 -16.97 -11.77
CA GLU A 270 -1.64 -17.30 -12.96
C GLU A 270 -2.85 -16.34 -13.12
N ILE A 271 -3.05 -15.88 -14.35
CA ILE A 271 -4.22 -15.10 -14.76
C ILE A 271 -4.93 -15.74 -15.94
N LYS A 272 -6.24 -15.53 -16.08
CA LYS A 272 -7.04 -16.02 -17.20
C LYS A 272 -6.48 -15.40 -18.47
N ASN A 273 -6.00 -16.24 -19.38
CA ASN A 273 -5.69 -15.78 -20.73
C ASN A 273 -7.00 -15.28 -21.37
N GLN A 274 -7.00 -14.02 -21.80
CA GLN A 274 -8.04 -13.47 -22.67
C GLN A 274 -7.93 -14.07 -24.06
#